data_AF-A0A2J8UJB3-F1
#
_entry.id   AF-A0A2J8UJB3-F1
#
_cell.length_a   1.000
_cell.length_b   1.000
_cell.length_c   1.000
_cell.angle_alpha   90.00
_cell.angle_beta   90.00
_cell.angle_gamma   90.00
#
_symmetry.space_group_name_H-M   'P 1'
#
loop_
_entity.id
_entity.type
_entity.pdbx_description
1 polymer ?
#
loop_
_entity_poly.entity_id
_entity_poly.type
_entity_poly.pdbx_seq_one_letter_code
_entity_poly.pdbx_strand_id
1 'polypeptide(L)'
;MAYQIVLELHFSHCAAMGAALLMLIENALITQSRLMLLESVLIFFNLLAVLSYLKFFNCQKHSPFSLSWWFWLTLTGVACSCAVGIKYMGVFTYVLVLGVAAVHAWHLIGDQTLSNVGADVQCCMRAACMVQMRMSQGVCVFCHLLARAVALLVIPVVLYLLFFYVHLILLFRSGPHDQIMSSAFQASLEGGLARITQGQPLEVAFGSQVTLRNVFGKPVPCWLHSHQDTYPMIYENGRGSSHQQQVTCYPFKDVNNWWIVKDPRRHQLVVSSPPRPVRHGDMVQLVHGLTTRSLNT
;
A
#
# COMPACT_ATOMS: atom_id res chain seq x y z
N MET A 1 16.37 -13.69 -20.76
CA MET A 1 16.96 -12.74 -19.77
C MET A 1 18.14 -13.35 -19.03
N ALA A 2 18.02 -14.56 -18.46
CA ALA A 2 19.12 -15.26 -17.80
C ALA A 2 20.44 -15.30 -18.61
N TYR A 3 20.37 -15.69 -19.88
CA TYR A 3 21.51 -15.66 -20.81
C TYR A 3 22.23 -14.29 -20.84
N GLN A 4 21.45 -13.21 -20.99
CA GLN A 4 21.98 -11.85 -21.06
C GLN A 4 22.62 -11.43 -19.73
N ILE A 5 22.03 -11.79 -18.58
CA ILE A 5 22.59 -11.48 -17.26
C ILE A 5 24.00 -12.07 -17.12
N VAL A 6 24.18 -13.33 -17.51
CA VAL A 6 25.48 -14.00 -17.41
C VAL A 6 26.52 -13.39 -18.35
N LEU A 7 26.10 -12.95 -19.55
CA LEU A 7 26.97 -12.22 -20.46
C LEU A 7 27.39 -10.84 -19.93
N GLU A 8 26.45 -10.09 -19.35
CA GLU A 8 26.75 -8.77 -18.77
C GLU A 8 27.65 -8.87 -17.53
N LEU A 9 27.73 -10.05 -16.89
CA LEU A 9 28.70 -10.37 -15.84
C LEU A 9 30.09 -10.77 -16.38
N HIS A 10 30.33 -10.66 -17.70
CA HIS A 10 31.58 -10.99 -18.40
C HIS A 10 31.98 -12.47 -18.40
N PHE A 11 31.02 -13.39 -18.26
CA PHE A 11 31.28 -14.83 -18.48
C PHE A 11 31.27 -15.21 -19.97
N SER A 12 31.83 -16.38 -20.29
CA SER A 12 31.88 -16.89 -21.66
C SER A 12 30.48 -17.24 -22.21
N HIS A 13 30.32 -17.18 -23.55
CA HIS A 13 29.07 -17.55 -24.22
C HIS A 13 28.63 -18.99 -23.92
N CYS A 14 29.58 -19.92 -23.72
CA CYS A 14 29.28 -21.30 -23.35
C CYS A 14 28.66 -21.39 -21.94
N ALA A 15 29.22 -20.65 -20.97
CA ALA A 15 28.68 -20.60 -19.60
C ALA A 15 27.29 -19.94 -19.58
N ALA A 16 27.10 -18.86 -20.33
CA ALA A 16 25.80 -18.19 -20.46
C ALA A 16 24.73 -19.09 -21.08
N MET A 17 25.09 -19.84 -22.14
CA MET A 17 24.18 -20.80 -22.78
C MET A 17 23.82 -21.94 -21.83
N GLY A 18 24.81 -22.48 -21.09
CA GLY A 18 24.59 -23.50 -20.07
C GLY A 18 23.63 -23.03 -18.97
N ALA A 19 23.84 -21.83 -18.42
CA ALA A 19 22.97 -21.25 -17.40
C ALA A 19 21.53 -21.04 -17.90
N ALA A 20 21.37 -20.57 -19.15
CA ALA A 20 20.06 -20.40 -19.76
C ALA A 20 19.34 -21.73 -19.99
N LEU A 21 20.07 -22.76 -20.44
CA LEU A 21 19.52 -24.10 -20.64
C LEU A 21 19.09 -24.74 -19.31
N LEU A 22 19.89 -24.60 -18.26
CA LEU A 22 19.54 -25.08 -16.92
C LEU A 22 18.26 -24.42 -16.40
N MET A 23 18.11 -23.10 -16.57
CA MET A 23 16.86 -22.42 -16.21
C MET A 23 15.66 -22.81 -17.09
N LEU A 24 15.88 -23.16 -18.35
CA LEU A 24 14.80 -23.62 -19.25
C LEU A 24 14.31 -25.04 -18.91
N ILE A 25 15.19 -25.90 -18.42
CA ILE A 25 14.87 -27.30 -18.06
C ILE A 25 14.33 -27.40 -16.61
N GLU A 26 14.41 -26.32 -15.83
CA GLU A 26 13.92 -26.29 -14.46
C GLU A 26 12.40 -26.51 -14.39
N ASN A 27 11.99 -27.70 -13.91
CA ASN A 27 10.60 -28.13 -13.86
C ASN A 27 9.73 -27.19 -13.01
N ALA A 28 10.28 -26.61 -11.94
CA ALA A 28 9.56 -25.65 -11.11
C ALA A 28 9.14 -24.40 -11.90
N LEU A 29 10.02 -23.86 -12.75
CA LEU A 29 9.71 -22.69 -13.58
C LEU A 29 8.70 -23.02 -14.68
N ILE A 30 8.81 -24.20 -15.30
CA ILE A 30 7.88 -24.67 -16.33
C ILE A 30 6.48 -24.81 -15.75
N THR A 31 6.33 -25.54 -14.63
CA THR A 31 5.04 -25.74 -13.96
C THR A 31 4.40 -24.43 -13.53
N GLN A 32 5.19 -23.50 -12.98
CA GLN A 32 4.71 -22.20 -12.54
C GLN A 32 4.28 -21.29 -13.71
N SER A 33 4.97 -21.36 -14.86
CA SER A 33 4.62 -20.59 -16.06
C SER A 33 3.35 -21.08 -16.78
N ARG A 34 2.97 -22.34 -16.57
CA ARG A 34 1.78 -22.95 -17.20
C ARG A 34 0.47 -22.50 -16.54
N LEU A 35 0.53 -22.11 -15.27
CA LEU A 35 -0.62 -21.65 -14.51
C LEU A 35 -0.73 -20.12 -14.59
N MET A 36 -1.94 -19.57 -14.45
CA MET A 36 -2.17 -18.12 -14.36
C MET A 36 -1.75 -17.58 -12.98
N LEU A 37 -0.49 -17.78 -12.62
CA LEU A 37 0.13 -17.37 -11.37
C LEU A 37 0.89 -16.04 -11.55
N LEU A 38 0.78 -15.17 -10.55
CA LEU A 38 1.45 -13.86 -10.49
C LEU A 38 2.99 -14.01 -10.44
N GLU A 39 3.45 -15.16 -9.98
CA GLU A 39 4.85 -15.48 -9.72
C GLU A 39 5.66 -15.54 -11.02
N SER A 40 5.06 -15.93 -12.15
CA SER A 40 5.72 -15.91 -13.47
C SER A 40 6.08 -14.48 -13.90
N VAL A 41 5.13 -13.55 -13.72
CA VAL A 41 5.30 -12.12 -14.03
C VAL A 41 6.28 -11.48 -13.05
N LEU A 42 6.25 -11.87 -11.77
CA LEU A 42 7.21 -11.42 -10.77
C LEU A 42 8.65 -11.82 -11.13
N ILE A 43 8.88 -13.08 -11.51
CA ILE A 43 10.21 -13.55 -11.94
C ILE A 43 10.69 -12.78 -13.17
N PHE A 44 9.79 -12.49 -14.12
CA PHE A 44 10.11 -11.68 -15.28
C PHE A 44 10.64 -10.30 -14.89
N PHE A 45 9.90 -9.55 -14.05
CA PHE A 45 10.33 -8.21 -13.64
C PHE A 45 11.57 -8.21 -12.72
N ASN A 46 11.74 -9.24 -11.88
CA ASN A 46 12.96 -9.39 -11.07
C ASN A 46 14.20 -9.59 -11.96
N LEU A 47 14.12 -10.47 -12.95
CA LEU A 47 15.22 -10.68 -13.91
C LEU A 47 15.46 -9.44 -14.76
N LEU A 48 14.41 -8.73 -15.15
CA LEU A 48 14.53 -7.46 -15.90
C LEU A 48 15.19 -6.36 -15.06
N ALA A 49 14.87 -6.26 -13.77
CA ALA A 49 15.49 -5.30 -12.85
C ALA A 49 17.00 -5.55 -12.71
N VAL A 50 17.41 -6.80 -12.48
CA VAL A 50 18.84 -7.17 -12.40
C VAL A 50 19.54 -6.94 -13.74
N LEU A 51 18.94 -7.37 -14.85
CA LEU A 51 19.53 -7.22 -16.18
C LEU A 51 19.70 -5.74 -16.58
N SER A 52 18.67 -4.93 -16.39
CA SER A 52 18.72 -3.50 -16.72
C SER A 52 19.77 -2.78 -15.89
N TYR A 53 19.92 -3.15 -14.61
CA TYR A 53 20.94 -2.57 -13.74
C TYR A 53 22.37 -2.96 -14.16
N LEU A 54 22.59 -4.22 -14.56
CA LEU A 54 23.89 -4.66 -15.09
C LEU A 54 24.23 -3.95 -16.41
N LYS A 55 23.27 -3.85 -17.33
CA LYS A 55 23.44 -3.08 -18.57
C LYS A 55 23.74 -1.61 -18.30
N PHE A 56 23.04 -1.01 -17.33
CA PHE A 56 23.33 0.34 -16.86
C PHE A 56 24.78 0.47 -16.37
N PHE A 57 25.26 -0.46 -15.55
CA PHE A 57 26.61 -0.45 -15.01
C PHE A 57 27.67 -0.58 -16.11
N ASN A 58 27.47 -1.49 -17.05
CA ASN A 58 28.39 -1.67 -18.18
C ASN A 58 28.38 -0.45 -19.11
N CYS A 59 27.21 0.12 -19.40
CA CYS A 59 27.10 1.37 -20.16
C CYS A 59 27.78 2.55 -19.45
N GLN A 60 27.74 2.60 -18.12
CA GLN A 60 28.39 3.65 -17.35
C GLN A 60 29.91 3.67 -17.54
N LYS A 61 30.53 2.50 -17.68
CA LYS A 61 31.98 2.39 -17.90
C LYS A 61 32.42 2.93 -19.26
N HIS A 62 31.57 2.79 -20.29
CA HIS A 62 31.90 3.20 -21.66
C HIS A 62 31.44 4.62 -22.01
N SER A 63 30.24 5.02 -21.57
CA SER A 63 29.64 6.30 -21.96
C SER A 63 28.68 6.83 -20.87
N PRO A 64 29.18 7.58 -19.86
CA PRO A 64 28.32 8.18 -18.85
C PRO A 64 27.35 9.20 -19.47
N PHE A 65 26.12 9.28 -18.93
CA PHE A 65 25.05 10.20 -19.38
C PHE A 65 24.56 10.06 -20.83
N SER A 66 24.82 8.92 -21.49
CA SER A 66 24.22 8.58 -22.79
C SER A 66 22.69 8.35 -22.70
N LEU A 67 21.97 8.46 -23.82
CA LEU A 67 20.53 8.10 -23.88
C LEU A 67 20.30 6.64 -23.46
N SER A 68 21.20 5.73 -23.86
CA SER A 68 21.12 4.32 -23.43
C SER A 68 21.34 4.17 -21.93
N TRP A 69 22.20 4.99 -21.32
CA TRP A 69 22.43 4.99 -19.87
C TRP A 69 21.16 5.39 -19.10
N TRP A 70 20.49 6.46 -19.53
CA TRP A 70 19.21 6.89 -18.97
C TRP A 70 18.10 5.86 -19.17
N PHE A 71 18.02 5.27 -20.37
CA PHE A 71 17.07 4.21 -20.66
C PHE A 71 17.23 3.02 -19.72
N TRP A 72 18.44 2.48 -19.56
CA TRP A 72 18.66 1.33 -18.68
C TRP A 72 18.42 1.67 -17.20
N LEU A 73 18.83 2.86 -16.74
CA LEU A 73 18.61 3.31 -15.37
C LEU A 73 17.12 3.47 -15.03
N THR A 74 16.37 4.14 -15.92
CA THR A 74 14.91 4.32 -15.73
C THR A 74 14.18 2.98 -15.83
N LEU A 75 14.59 2.09 -16.74
CA LEU A 75 14.04 0.75 -16.86
C LEU A 75 14.25 -0.07 -15.59
N THR A 76 15.40 0.07 -14.90
CA THR A 76 15.61 -0.56 -13.59
C THR A 76 14.60 -0.07 -12.55
N GLY A 77 14.39 1.25 -12.44
CA GLY A 77 13.40 1.83 -11.54
C GLY A 77 11.98 1.32 -11.81
N VAL A 78 11.57 1.34 -13.09
CA VAL A 78 10.27 0.83 -13.53
C VAL A 78 10.12 -0.66 -13.22
N ALA A 79 11.11 -1.49 -13.57
CA ALA A 79 11.07 -2.93 -13.33
C ALA A 79 10.99 -3.28 -11.83
N CYS A 80 11.75 -2.58 -10.99
CA CYS A 80 11.68 -2.72 -9.53
C CYS A 80 10.28 -2.34 -8.99
N SER A 81 9.71 -1.24 -9.48
CA SER A 81 8.35 -0.82 -9.09
C SER A 81 7.30 -1.86 -9.47
N CYS A 82 7.37 -2.40 -10.69
CA CYS A 82 6.47 -3.44 -11.16
C CYS A 82 6.62 -4.72 -10.32
N ALA A 83 7.84 -5.12 -9.97
CA ALA A 83 8.08 -6.29 -9.12
C ALA A 83 7.44 -6.14 -7.73
N VAL A 84 7.65 -4.99 -7.07
CA VAL A 84 7.03 -4.69 -5.76
C VAL A 84 5.50 -4.59 -5.88
N GLY A 85 4.99 -4.00 -6.97
CA GLY A 85 3.57 -3.87 -7.24
C GLY A 85 2.85 -5.21 -7.44
N ILE A 86 3.52 -6.22 -8.00
CA ILE A 86 2.96 -7.57 -8.17
C ILE A 86 2.91 -8.29 -6.83
N LYS A 87 4.03 -8.29 -6.09
CA LYS A 87 4.13 -8.97 -4.80
C LYS A 87 5.23 -8.33 -3.96
N TYR A 88 4.97 -8.17 -2.66
CA TYR A 88 5.96 -7.60 -1.74
C TYR A 88 7.27 -8.40 -1.65
N MET A 89 7.31 -9.65 -2.10
CA MET A 89 8.55 -10.41 -2.23
C MET A 89 9.56 -9.75 -3.20
N GLY A 90 9.10 -8.94 -4.16
CA GLY A 90 9.95 -8.14 -5.04
C GLY A 90 10.78 -7.08 -4.30
N VAL A 91 10.43 -6.73 -3.06
CA VAL A 91 11.22 -5.81 -2.22
C VAL A 91 12.63 -6.37 -1.98
N PHE A 92 12.81 -7.68 -1.87
CA PHE A 92 14.15 -8.27 -1.69
C PHE A 92 15.06 -8.02 -2.90
N THR A 93 14.54 -8.15 -4.12
CA THR A 93 15.28 -7.82 -5.35
C THR A 93 15.55 -6.32 -5.43
N TYR A 94 14.60 -5.49 -5.03
CA TYR A 94 14.81 -4.04 -4.99
C TYR A 94 15.90 -3.63 -3.98
N VAL A 95 15.90 -4.21 -2.77
CA VAL A 95 16.96 -3.98 -1.76
C VAL A 95 18.32 -4.46 -2.28
N LEU A 96 18.37 -5.60 -2.98
CA LEU A 96 19.61 -6.07 -3.62
C LEU A 96 20.14 -5.04 -4.64
N VAL A 97 19.29 -4.56 -5.55
CA VAL A 97 19.68 -3.55 -6.54
C VAL A 97 20.13 -2.25 -5.89
N LEU A 98 19.43 -1.79 -4.85
CA LEU A 98 19.82 -0.61 -4.07
C LEU A 98 21.15 -0.82 -3.35
N GLY A 99 21.40 -1.99 -2.78
CA GLY A 99 22.66 -2.35 -2.13
C GLY A 99 23.83 -2.31 -3.12
N VAL A 100 23.66 -2.92 -4.30
CA VAL A 100 24.68 -2.85 -5.37
C VAL A 100 24.85 -1.40 -5.86
N ALA A 101 23.78 -0.62 -5.99
CA ALA A 101 23.85 0.80 -6.34
C ALA A 101 24.58 1.65 -5.30
N ALA A 102 24.40 1.35 -4.01
CA ALA A 102 25.12 2.01 -2.93
C ALA A 102 26.62 1.69 -2.98
N VAL A 103 26.99 0.42 -3.20
CA VAL A 103 28.40 0.01 -3.36
C VAL A 103 29.04 0.67 -4.59
N HIS A 104 28.33 0.70 -5.72
CA HIS A 104 28.82 1.38 -6.93
C HIS A 104 28.94 2.90 -6.75
N ALA A 105 28.00 3.51 -6.02
CA ALA A 105 28.08 4.92 -5.65
C ALA A 105 29.28 5.20 -4.73
N TRP A 106 29.56 4.31 -3.77
CA TRP A 106 30.71 4.40 -2.87
C TRP A 106 32.04 4.34 -3.63
N HIS A 107 32.19 3.36 -4.54
CA HIS A 107 33.38 3.29 -5.38
C HIS A 107 33.55 4.51 -6.29
N LEU A 108 32.45 5.07 -6.80
CA LEU A 108 32.49 6.28 -7.62
C LEU A 108 32.96 7.51 -6.81
N ILE A 109 32.59 7.61 -5.53
CA ILE A 109 33.06 8.69 -4.64
C ILE A 109 34.57 8.55 -4.36
N GLY A 110 35.08 7.32 -4.26
CA GLY A 110 36.49 7.04 -3.99
C GLY A 110 37.43 7.16 -5.20
N ASP A 111 36.90 7.29 -6.42
CA ASP A 111 37.72 7.31 -7.64
C ASP A 111 38.32 8.69 -7.90
N GLN A 112 39.59 8.86 -7.54
CA GLN A 112 40.34 10.10 -7.76
C GLN A 112 40.72 10.32 -9.24
N THR A 113 40.53 9.36 -10.15
CA THR A 113 40.92 9.55 -11.56
C THR A 113 39.98 10.46 -12.34
N LEU A 114 38.72 10.56 -11.89
CA LEU A 114 37.74 11.54 -12.39
C LEU A 114 38.06 12.99 -11.96
N SER A 115 39.02 13.18 -11.05
CA SER A 115 39.46 14.51 -10.62
C SER A 115 40.34 15.24 -11.66
N ASN A 116 41.03 14.51 -12.53
CA ASN A 116 41.99 15.09 -13.48
C ASN A 116 41.44 15.30 -14.89
N VAL A 117 40.30 14.72 -15.24
CA VAL A 117 39.65 14.89 -16.54
C VAL A 117 38.59 15.99 -16.44
N GLY A 118 39.07 17.20 -16.15
CA GLY A 118 38.35 18.41 -16.53
C GLY A 118 38.46 18.57 -18.04
N ALA A 119 37.32 18.86 -18.67
CA ALA A 119 37.09 19.14 -20.10
C ALA A 119 36.47 17.98 -20.89
N ASP A 120 35.33 18.30 -21.52
CA ASP A 120 34.65 17.58 -22.59
C ASP A 120 33.69 16.43 -22.27
N VAL A 121 32.86 16.57 -21.22
CA VAL A 121 31.51 15.99 -21.27
C VAL A 121 30.54 17.07 -21.76
N GLN A 122 30.42 17.15 -23.08
CA GLN A 122 29.31 17.79 -23.78
C GLN A 122 28.00 17.14 -23.28
N CYS A 123 27.37 17.74 -22.27
CA CYS A 123 26.11 17.27 -21.73
C CYS A 123 25.01 17.56 -22.75
N CYS A 124 24.66 16.55 -23.55
CA CYS A 124 23.49 16.57 -24.42
C CYS A 124 22.19 16.44 -23.58
N MET A 125 21.89 17.44 -22.75
CA MET A 125 20.51 17.84 -22.46
C MET A 125 20.04 18.79 -23.56
N ARG A 126 19.78 18.26 -24.75
CA ARG A 126 18.83 18.87 -25.70
C ARG A 126 17.46 18.31 -25.29
N ALA A 127 16.69 18.96 -24.41
CA ALA A 127 15.77 20.01 -24.84
C ALA A 127 15.30 21.00 -23.73
N ALA A 128 15.99 21.13 -22.59
CA ALA A 128 15.65 22.19 -21.64
C ALA A 128 16.91 22.68 -20.92
N CYS A 129 17.24 23.96 -21.12
CA CYS A 129 18.31 24.71 -20.46
C CYS A 129 19.72 24.58 -21.10
N MET A 130 20.01 25.50 -22.02
CA MET A 130 21.39 25.87 -22.37
C MET A 130 22.02 26.64 -21.22
N VAL A 131 22.77 25.96 -20.34
CA VAL A 131 23.82 26.60 -19.55
C VAL A 131 25.07 25.74 -19.62
N GLN A 132 26.04 26.22 -20.41
CA GLN A 132 27.41 25.73 -20.45
C GLN A 132 28.07 26.03 -19.09
N MET A 133 27.83 25.20 -18.06
CA MET A 133 28.54 25.32 -16.79
C MET A 133 29.84 24.53 -16.84
N ARG A 134 30.96 25.25 -16.75
CA ARG A 134 32.29 24.74 -16.43
C ARG A 134 32.23 24.08 -15.04
N MET A 135 32.06 22.77 -15.00
CA MET A 135 31.69 22.08 -13.76
C MET A 135 32.88 21.55 -12.96
N SER A 136 32.90 21.87 -11.66
CA SER A 136 33.92 21.41 -10.71
C SER A 136 33.71 19.94 -10.34
N GLN A 137 34.79 19.27 -9.94
CA GLN A 137 34.89 17.82 -9.65
C GLN A 137 33.74 17.26 -8.79
N GLY A 138 33.20 18.04 -7.84
CA GLY A 138 32.10 17.63 -6.96
C GLY A 138 30.74 17.52 -7.65
N VAL A 139 30.54 18.22 -8.76
CA VAL A 139 29.21 18.28 -9.39
C VAL A 139 28.96 17.10 -10.33
N CYS A 140 29.99 16.53 -10.95
CA CYS A 140 29.82 15.34 -11.79
C CYS A 140 29.37 14.11 -10.96
N VAL A 141 30.00 13.89 -9.79
CA VAL A 141 29.60 12.83 -8.85
C VAL A 141 28.22 13.10 -8.28
N PHE A 142 27.92 14.35 -7.91
CA PHE A 142 26.59 14.74 -7.44
C PHE A 142 25.50 14.47 -8.49
N CYS A 143 25.73 14.80 -9.77
CA CYS A 143 24.79 14.48 -10.85
C CYS A 143 24.55 12.98 -11.00
N HIS A 144 25.58 12.14 -10.87
CA HIS A 144 25.43 10.68 -10.89
C HIS A 144 24.61 10.16 -9.70
N LEU A 145 24.86 10.67 -8.50
CA LEU A 145 24.11 10.30 -7.28
C LEU A 145 22.65 10.75 -7.38
N LEU A 146 22.41 11.99 -7.82
CA LEU A 146 21.08 12.55 -8.00
C LEU A 146 20.30 11.77 -9.05
N ALA A 147 20.89 11.48 -10.21
CA ALA A 147 20.23 10.70 -11.25
C ALA A 147 19.82 9.29 -10.76
N ARG A 148 20.69 8.60 -10.00
CA ARG A 148 20.36 7.31 -9.39
C ARG A 148 19.29 7.43 -8.31
N ALA A 149 19.35 8.44 -7.46
CA ALA A 149 18.34 8.68 -6.43
C ALA A 149 16.96 8.94 -7.06
N VAL A 150 16.90 9.77 -8.10
CA VAL A 150 15.65 10.04 -8.83
C VAL A 150 15.13 8.74 -9.48
N ALA A 151 15.96 8.01 -10.21
CA ALA A 151 15.51 6.85 -10.95
C ALA A 151 15.22 5.62 -10.09
N LEU A 152 15.95 5.42 -8.99
CA LEU A 152 15.81 4.25 -8.13
C LEU A 152 14.97 4.50 -6.88
N LEU A 153 14.67 5.75 -6.49
CA LEU A 153 13.78 6.06 -5.36
C LEU A 153 12.50 6.79 -5.80
N VAL A 154 12.64 7.89 -6.54
CA VAL A 154 11.48 8.72 -6.90
C VAL A 154 10.57 8.01 -7.92
N ILE A 155 11.14 7.47 -9.01
CA ILE A 155 10.35 6.77 -10.04
C ILE A 155 9.57 5.58 -9.45
N PRO A 156 10.17 4.67 -8.65
CA PRO A 156 9.43 3.57 -8.06
C PRO A 156 8.31 4.00 -7.12
N VAL A 157 8.53 5.04 -6.30
CA VAL A 157 7.47 5.57 -5.43
C VAL A 157 6.31 6.13 -6.24
N VAL A 158 6.59 6.93 -7.27
CA VAL A 158 5.55 7.50 -8.14
C VAL A 158 4.76 6.41 -8.86
N LEU A 159 5.43 5.41 -9.42
CA LEU A 159 4.77 4.30 -10.11
C LEU A 159 3.95 3.42 -9.16
N TYR A 160 4.46 3.14 -7.96
CA TYR A 160 3.71 2.40 -6.95
C TYR A 160 2.42 3.14 -6.56
N LEU A 161 2.51 4.44 -6.28
CA LEU A 161 1.32 5.27 -6.00
C LEU A 161 0.37 5.31 -7.19
N LEU A 162 0.89 5.38 -8.42
CA LEU A 162 0.09 5.32 -9.65
C LEU A 162 -0.68 4.00 -9.77
N PHE A 163 -0.06 2.87 -9.44
CA PHE A 163 -0.74 1.57 -9.46
C PHE A 163 -1.92 1.54 -8.48
N PHE A 164 -1.72 2.06 -7.27
CA PHE A 164 -2.80 2.18 -6.28
C PHE A 164 -3.89 3.17 -6.72
N TYR A 165 -3.50 4.28 -7.31
CA TYR A 165 -4.44 5.27 -7.85
C TYR A 165 -5.33 4.65 -8.93
N VAL A 166 -4.73 3.95 -9.90
CA VAL A 166 -5.46 3.23 -10.96
C VAL A 166 -6.34 2.12 -10.36
N HIS A 167 -5.82 1.36 -9.40
CA HIS A 167 -6.58 0.31 -8.72
C HIS A 167 -7.86 0.84 -8.05
N LEU A 168 -7.75 1.94 -7.29
CA LEU A 168 -8.88 2.54 -6.58
C LEU A 168 -9.90 3.19 -7.53
N ILE A 169 -9.46 3.74 -8.65
CA ILE A 169 -10.37 4.28 -9.67
C ILE A 169 -11.10 3.18 -10.43
N LEU A 170 -10.44 2.06 -10.72
CA LEU A 170 -11.07 0.93 -11.40
C LEU A 170 -12.05 0.18 -10.49
N LEU A 171 -11.72 0.05 -9.20
CA LEU A 171 -12.52 -0.68 -8.20
C LEU A 171 -13.28 0.27 -7.27
N PHE A 172 -14.14 1.10 -7.84
CA PHE A 172 -14.94 2.09 -7.08
C PHE A 172 -16.20 1.52 -6.42
N ARG A 173 -16.57 0.25 -6.67
CA ARG A 173 -17.78 -0.38 -6.13
C ARG A 173 -17.52 -1.16 -4.84
N SER A 174 -18.49 -1.16 -3.93
CA SER A 174 -18.43 -1.96 -2.69
C SER A 174 -18.38 -3.47 -2.99
N GLY A 175 -17.57 -4.21 -2.23
CA GLY A 175 -17.43 -5.67 -2.34
C GLY A 175 -17.44 -6.34 -0.95
N PRO A 176 -17.54 -7.68 -0.88
CA PRO A 176 -17.74 -8.41 0.39
C PRO A 176 -16.65 -8.19 1.45
N HIS A 177 -15.43 -7.82 1.03
CA HIS A 177 -14.27 -7.64 1.90
C HIS A 177 -13.96 -6.17 2.22
N ASP A 178 -14.82 -5.22 1.84
CA ASP A 178 -14.65 -3.80 2.17
C ASP A 178 -14.80 -3.51 3.68
N GLN A 179 -15.37 -4.46 4.43
CA GLN A 179 -15.65 -4.37 5.86
C GLN A 179 -14.41 -4.19 6.74
N ILE A 180 -13.25 -4.66 6.26
CA ILE A 180 -11.94 -4.51 6.91
C ILE A 180 -11.45 -3.06 6.84
N MET A 181 -11.92 -2.30 5.83
CA MET A 181 -11.52 -0.91 5.64
C MET A 181 -12.22 0.05 6.60
N SER A 182 -11.70 1.28 6.68
CA SER A 182 -12.31 2.34 7.47
C SER A 182 -13.71 2.69 6.96
N SER A 183 -14.58 3.18 7.84
CA SER A 183 -15.93 3.63 7.45
C SER A 183 -15.87 4.78 6.42
N ALA A 184 -14.91 5.69 6.55
CA ALA A 184 -14.70 6.77 5.60
C ALA A 184 -14.38 6.24 4.19
N PHE A 185 -13.52 5.23 4.09
CA PHE A 185 -13.21 4.59 2.81
C PHE A 185 -14.42 3.84 2.24
N GLN A 186 -15.12 3.04 3.05
CA GLN A 186 -16.34 2.36 2.63
C GLN A 186 -17.44 3.33 2.13
N ALA A 187 -17.51 4.55 2.70
CA ALA A 187 -18.45 5.57 2.28
C ALA A 187 -18.06 6.27 0.96
N SER A 188 -16.78 6.17 0.55
CA SER A 188 -16.34 6.64 -0.77
C SER A 188 -16.64 5.65 -1.91
N LEU A 189 -16.92 4.38 -1.59
CA LEU A 189 -17.27 3.36 -2.58
C LEU A 189 -18.76 3.44 -2.96
N GLU A 190 -19.06 3.28 -4.24
CA GLU A 190 -20.45 3.24 -4.72
C GLU A 190 -21.14 1.95 -4.25
N GLY A 191 -22.35 2.08 -3.71
CA GLY A 191 -23.13 0.98 -3.15
C GLY A 191 -23.03 0.92 -1.63
N GLY A 192 -22.80 -0.28 -1.09
CA GLY A 192 -22.61 -0.61 0.34
C GLY A 192 -23.01 0.45 1.36
N LEU A 193 -22.00 0.98 2.08
CA LEU A 193 -22.20 1.97 3.13
C LEU A 193 -22.65 3.32 2.57
N ALA A 194 -22.14 3.72 1.40
CA ALA A 194 -22.49 5.00 0.78
C ALA A 194 -24.00 5.15 0.61
N ARG A 195 -24.73 4.13 0.13
CA ARG A 195 -26.19 4.18 -0.02
C ARG A 195 -26.92 4.41 1.31
N ILE A 196 -26.39 3.88 2.41
CA ILE A 196 -26.99 4.03 3.75
C ILE A 196 -26.70 5.42 4.31
N THR A 197 -25.50 5.96 4.06
CA THR A 197 -25.09 7.28 4.55
C THR A 197 -25.57 8.44 3.68
N GLN A 198 -25.97 8.19 2.43
CA GLN A 198 -26.51 9.20 1.52
C GLN A 198 -27.79 9.80 2.10
N GLY A 199 -27.74 11.09 2.42
CA GLY A 199 -28.86 11.82 3.04
C GLY A 199 -28.99 11.64 4.56
N GLN A 200 -28.03 10.99 5.23
CA GLN A 200 -28.02 10.97 6.69
C GLN A 200 -27.73 12.37 7.26
N PRO A 201 -28.44 12.78 8.34
CA PRO A 201 -28.16 14.04 9.00
C PRO A 201 -26.75 14.01 9.62
N LEU A 202 -25.99 15.09 9.44
CA LEU A 202 -24.66 15.22 10.04
C LEU A 202 -24.72 15.31 11.57
N GLU A 203 -25.79 15.88 12.11
CA GLU A 203 -26.00 16.04 13.55
C GLU A 203 -26.86 14.92 14.11
N VAL A 204 -26.38 14.28 15.18
CA VAL A 204 -27.17 13.31 15.96
C VAL A 204 -28.08 14.08 16.90
N ALA A 205 -29.38 13.77 16.89
CA ALA A 205 -30.38 14.38 17.76
C ALA A 205 -30.90 13.38 18.79
N PHE A 206 -31.56 13.89 19.84
CA PHE A 206 -32.30 13.03 20.76
C PHE A 206 -33.47 12.36 20.02
N GLY A 207 -33.60 11.05 20.20
CA GLY A 207 -34.50 10.17 19.45
C GLY A 207 -33.89 9.56 18.19
N SER A 208 -32.68 9.98 17.78
CA SER A 208 -32.02 9.41 16.60
C SER A 208 -31.64 7.94 16.81
N GLN A 209 -31.84 7.14 15.76
CA GLN A 209 -31.32 5.78 15.66
C GLN A 209 -29.90 5.83 15.10
N VAL A 210 -28.95 5.24 15.83
CA VAL A 210 -27.53 5.26 15.54
C VAL A 210 -26.93 3.86 15.66
N THR A 211 -25.80 3.67 14.99
CA THR A 211 -24.92 2.53 15.17
C THR A 211 -23.58 3.02 15.71
N LEU A 212 -23.08 2.36 16.75
CA LEU A 212 -21.83 2.77 17.41
C LEU A 212 -20.73 1.78 17.04
N ARG A 213 -19.65 2.26 16.42
CA ARG A 213 -18.50 1.45 16.02
C ARG A 213 -17.30 1.80 16.88
N ASN A 214 -16.65 0.79 17.45
CA ASN A 214 -15.38 0.96 18.12
C ASN A 214 -14.26 1.18 17.10
N VAL A 215 -13.49 2.25 17.26
CA VAL A 215 -12.33 2.58 16.41
C VAL A 215 -11.07 1.82 16.83
N PHE A 216 -10.95 1.46 18.11
CA PHE A 216 -9.74 0.87 18.71
C PHE A 216 -9.86 -0.63 19.02
N GLY A 217 -10.95 -1.28 18.60
CA GLY A 217 -11.17 -2.71 18.83
C GLY A 217 -10.13 -3.55 18.11
N LYS A 218 -9.22 -4.20 18.86
CA LYS A 218 -8.33 -5.25 18.34
C LYS A 218 -9.05 -6.60 18.45
N PRO A 219 -9.02 -7.49 17.44
CA PRO A 219 -8.30 -7.41 16.16
C PRO A 219 -9.09 -6.74 15.01
N VAL A 220 -10.42 -6.63 15.13
CA VAL A 220 -11.29 -6.05 14.09
C VAL A 220 -12.23 -5.01 14.71
N PRO A 221 -12.44 -3.86 14.07
CA PRO A 221 -13.45 -2.90 14.51
C PRO A 221 -14.83 -3.57 14.58
N CYS A 222 -15.53 -3.38 15.68
CA CYS A 222 -16.82 -4.02 15.92
C CYS A 222 -17.86 -2.98 16.35
N TRP A 223 -19.12 -3.35 16.18
CA TRP A 223 -20.29 -2.55 16.50
C TRP A 223 -20.81 -2.92 17.89
N LEU A 224 -21.32 -1.92 18.61
CA LEU A 224 -22.07 -2.17 19.83
C LEU A 224 -23.34 -2.95 19.48
N HIS A 225 -23.44 -4.17 19.98
CA HIS A 225 -24.43 -5.15 19.57
C HIS A 225 -25.17 -5.73 20.77
N SER A 226 -26.47 -5.99 20.64
CA SER A 226 -27.23 -6.70 21.66
C SER A 226 -28.30 -7.60 21.03
N HIS A 227 -28.45 -8.81 21.55
CA HIS A 227 -29.41 -9.82 21.10
C HIS A 227 -30.19 -10.35 22.30
N GLN A 228 -31.22 -11.17 22.08
CA GLN A 228 -32.18 -11.54 23.14
C GLN A 228 -31.59 -12.39 24.28
N ASP A 229 -30.39 -12.94 24.11
CA ASP A 229 -29.77 -13.79 25.11
C ASP A 229 -29.29 -12.98 26.33
N THR A 230 -29.34 -13.62 27.49
CA THR A 230 -28.93 -13.05 28.78
C THR A 230 -27.64 -13.70 29.27
N TYR A 231 -26.91 -13.01 30.14
CA TYR A 231 -25.78 -13.63 30.83
C TYR A 231 -26.27 -14.77 31.74
N PRO A 232 -25.51 -15.87 31.88
CA PRO A 232 -25.89 -16.96 32.78
C PRO A 232 -25.94 -16.47 34.23
N MET A 233 -26.90 -16.96 35.02
CA MET A 233 -27.04 -16.61 36.44
C MET A 233 -25.77 -16.95 37.24
N ILE A 234 -25.19 -18.12 36.96
CA ILE A 234 -23.99 -18.64 37.61
C ILE A 234 -23.08 -19.19 36.50
N TYR A 235 -21.84 -18.72 36.46
CA TYR A 235 -20.80 -19.24 35.58
C TYR A 235 -20.18 -20.52 36.17
N GLU A 236 -19.51 -21.33 35.35
CA GLU A 236 -18.84 -22.58 35.78
C GLU A 236 -17.82 -22.38 36.93
N ASN A 237 -17.24 -21.18 37.04
CA ASN A 237 -16.32 -20.78 38.11
C ASN A 237 -17.02 -20.28 39.39
N GLY A 238 -18.35 -20.41 39.49
CA GLY A 238 -19.14 -19.97 40.64
C GLY A 238 -19.46 -18.47 40.69
N ARG A 239 -19.05 -17.68 39.68
CA ARG A 239 -19.37 -16.24 39.63
C ARG A 239 -20.87 -16.03 39.36
N GLY A 240 -21.52 -15.20 40.16
CA GLY A 240 -22.90 -14.76 39.91
C GLY A 240 -22.99 -13.62 38.89
N SER A 241 -24.09 -13.54 38.16
CA SER A 241 -24.44 -12.44 37.25
C SER A 241 -25.84 -11.91 37.53
N SER A 242 -26.12 -10.69 37.08
CA SER A 242 -27.46 -10.07 37.15
C SER A 242 -28.47 -10.69 36.18
N HIS A 243 -28.05 -11.64 35.33
CA HIS A 243 -28.87 -12.27 34.27
C HIS A 243 -29.59 -11.26 33.39
N GLN A 244 -28.90 -10.15 33.13
CA GLN A 244 -29.33 -9.11 32.20
C GLN A 244 -28.92 -9.47 30.77
N GLN A 245 -29.46 -8.71 29.81
CA GLN A 245 -29.23 -8.89 28.39
C GLN A 245 -27.75 -8.73 28.03
N GLN A 246 -27.25 -9.59 27.14
CA GLN A 246 -25.88 -9.50 26.67
C GLN A 246 -25.69 -8.29 25.76
N VAL A 247 -24.62 -7.55 26.01
CA VAL A 247 -24.14 -6.48 25.14
C VAL A 247 -22.71 -6.83 24.74
N THR A 248 -22.49 -7.03 23.45
CA THR A 248 -21.23 -7.53 22.89
C THR A 248 -20.73 -6.60 21.80
N CYS A 249 -19.56 -6.92 21.26
CA CYS A 249 -18.97 -6.22 20.13
C CYS A 249 -18.98 -7.14 18.91
N TYR A 250 -19.83 -6.85 17.93
CA TYR A 250 -20.04 -7.70 16.76
C TYR A 250 -19.41 -7.11 15.49
N PRO A 251 -18.61 -7.85 14.72
CA PRO A 251 -17.85 -7.28 13.60
C PRO A 251 -18.70 -6.97 12.36
N PHE A 252 -19.86 -7.60 12.19
CA PHE A 252 -20.70 -7.44 11.00
C PHE A 252 -21.84 -6.43 11.22
N LYS A 253 -22.39 -5.93 10.11
CA LYS A 253 -23.57 -5.06 10.13
C LYS A 253 -24.82 -5.91 10.37
N ASP A 254 -25.59 -5.56 11.39
CA ASP A 254 -26.81 -6.25 11.82
C ASP A 254 -27.84 -5.22 12.31
N VAL A 255 -29.13 -5.56 12.24
CA VAL A 255 -30.25 -4.81 12.84
C VAL A 255 -30.13 -4.73 14.37
N ASN A 256 -29.49 -5.72 14.98
CA ASN A 256 -29.15 -5.77 16.41
C ASN A 256 -28.04 -4.78 16.82
N ASN A 257 -27.50 -4.00 15.87
CA ASN A 257 -26.53 -2.95 16.15
C ASN A 257 -27.18 -1.56 16.32
N TRP A 258 -28.51 -1.47 16.20
CA TRP A 258 -29.24 -0.20 16.28
C TRP A 258 -29.52 0.21 17.72
N TRP A 259 -29.14 1.45 18.04
CA TRP A 259 -29.34 2.09 19.35
C TRP A 259 -30.06 3.42 19.19
N ILE A 260 -30.93 3.77 20.12
CA ILE A 260 -31.64 5.05 20.17
C ILE A 260 -30.98 5.93 21.22
N VAL A 261 -30.64 7.16 20.85
CA VAL A 261 -30.10 8.16 21.78
C VAL A 261 -31.24 8.85 22.52
N LYS A 262 -31.45 8.51 23.78
CA LYS A 262 -32.57 9.01 24.60
C LYS A 262 -32.09 10.06 25.62
N ASP A 263 -32.93 11.05 25.88
CA ASP A 263 -32.75 11.96 27.03
C ASP A 263 -33.24 11.26 28.31
N PRO A 264 -32.39 11.06 29.34
CA PRO A 264 -32.78 10.38 30.57
C PRO A 264 -33.92 11.08 31.33
N ARG A 265 -34.12 12.39 31.10
CA ARG A 265 -35.18 13.19 31.77
C ARG A 265 -36.54 13.07 31.09
N ARG A 266 -36.60 12.50 29.88
CA ARG A 266 -37.84 12.38 29.09
C ARG A 266 -38.21 10.90 28.90
N HIS A 267 -39.51 10.62 29.01
CA HIS A 267 -40.03 9.28 28.79
C HIS A 267 -40.19 8.93 27.30
N GLN A 268 -40.34 9.94 26.45
CA GLN A 268 -40.58 9.76 25.02
C GLN A 268 -39.28 9.42 24.26
N LEU A 269 -39.37 8.46 23.35
CA LEU A 269 -38.29 8.04 22.44
C LEU A 269 -38.33 8.75 21.08
N VAL A 270 -39.28 9.67 20.89
CA VAL A 270 -39.57 10.32 19.60
C VAL A 270 -38.63 11.52 19.39
N VAL A 271 -38.16 11.68 18.15
CA VAL A 271 -37.43 12.88 17.72
C VAL A 271 -38.36 14.09 17.81
N SER A 272 -37.92 15.14 18.52
CA SER A 272 -38.68 16.39 18.62
C SER A 272 -38.71 17.12 17.26
N SER A 273 -39.76 17.90 17.00
CA SER A 273 -39.84 18.82 15.85
C SER A 273 -39.86 20.26 16.39
N PRO A 274 -38.78 21.05 16.24
CA PRO A 274 -37.52 20.75 15.55
C PRO A 274 -36.59 19.77 16.30
N PRO A 275 -35.70 19.05 15.59
CA PRO A 275 -34.76 18.11 16.22
C PRO A 275 -33.83 18.83 17.18
N ARG A 276 -33.66 18.28 18.40
CA ARG A 276 -32.68 18.80 19.36
C ARG A 276 -31.37 18.04 19.21
N PRO A 277 -30.29 18.66 18.68
CA PRO A 277 -29.00 18.00 18.54
C PRO A 277 -28.38 17.67 19.90
N VAL A 278 -27.64 16.57 19.95
CA VAL A 278 -26.86 16.16 21.13
C VAL A 278 -25.55 16.94 21.13
N ARG A 279 -25.26 17.65 22.22
CA ARG A 279 -24.04 18.46 22.36
C ARG A 279 -23.05 17.79 23.30
N HIS A 280 -21.79 18.23 23.20
CA HIS A 280 -20.76 17.81 24.13
C HIS A 280 -21.15 18.19 25.57
N GLY A 281 -21.06 17.22 26.48
CA GLY A 281 -21.47 17.37 27.89
C GLY A 281 -22.92 16.95 28.18
N ASP A 282 -23.73 16.63 27.17
CA ASP A 282 -25.08 16.14 27.38
C ASP A 282 -25.08 14.70 27.93
N MET A 283 -25.96 14.45 28.89
CA MET A 283 -26.23 13.10 29.39
C MET A 283 -27.21 12.40 28.47
N VAL A 284 -26.78 11.24 27.93
CA VAL A 284 -27.60 10.41 27.05
C VAL A 284 -27.78 9.01 27.63
N GLN A 285 -28.93 8.41 27.36
CA GLN A 285 -29.20 7.00 27.63
C GLN A 285 -29.30 6.26 26.30
N LEU A 286 -28.54 5.18 26.13
CA LEU A 286 -28.62 4.34 24.94
C LEU A 286 -29.66 3.25 25.16
N VAL A 287 -30.64 3.18 24.26
CA VAL A 287 -31.69 2.15 24.31
C VAL A 287 -31.59 1.28 23.06
N HIS A 288 -31.53 -0.03 23.23
CA HIS A 288 -31.43 -0.95 22.10
C HIS A 288 -32.72 -0.92 21.27
N GLY A 289 -32.59 -0.80 19.94
CA GLY A 289 -33.72 -0.54 19.04
C GLY A 289 -34.76 -1.68 19.01
N LEU A 290 -34.30 -2.94 19.05
CA LEU A 290 -35.20 -4.10 18.95
C LEU A 290 -35.73 -4.58 20.30
N THR A 291 -34.88 -4.63 21.33
CA THR A 291 -35.28 -5.15 22.65
C THR A 291 -35.77 -4.09 23.60
N THR A 292 -35.64 -2.80 23.26
CA THR A 292 -36.03 -1.63 24.08
C THR A 292 -35.37 -1.58 25.46
N ARG A 293 -34.37 -2.43 25.71
CA ARG A 293 -33.58 -2.42 26.94
C ARG A 293 -32.58 -1.27 26.92
N SER A 294 -32.36 -0.67 28.08
CA SER A 294 -31.35 0.38 28.25
C SER A 294 -29.97 -0.25 28.46
N LEU A 295 -28.94 0.39 27.93
CA LEU A 295 -27.56 0.05 28.24
C LEU A 295 -27.28 0.41 29.70
N ASN A 296 -26.92 -0.60 30.49
CA ASN A 296 -26.62 -0.46 31.92
C ASN A 296 -25.26 -1.10 32.23
N THR A 297 -24.64 -0.65 33.31
CA THR A 297 -23.38 -1.15 33.86
C THR A 297 -23.60 -1.89 35.17
#